data_AF-A0A349AZI0-F1
#
_entry.id   AF-A0A349AZI0-F1
#
_cell.length_a   1.000
_cell.length_b   1.000
_cell.length_c   1.000
_cell.angle_alpha   90.00
_cell.angle_beta   90.00
_cell.angle_gamma   90.00
#
_symmetry.space_group_name_H-M   'P 1'
#
loop_
_entity.id
_entity.type
_entity.pdbx_description
1 polymer ?
#
loop_
_entity_poly.entity_id
_entity_poly.type
_entity_poly.pdbx_seq_one_letter_code
_entity_poly.pdbx_strand_id
1 'polypeptide(L)'
;DSGPAVELLTAKNPTPLPYVLLEGTIVDGGWQHRVLVHSVLVGAAAQLDLPVRCVEQGRWNGDTAQRLHRRRAPLGVRGATHGVRRPTEDSRVAGRVDQGDVWSRVAAYEQTYGASGTHSLVEVLDQAEVTDDLRAAVPRPLLGQRGVLVGVAGHPALVEVFEHPDSLAQQWDALIDGLLASTLHVPRKTTSTRRARAFVDRLTNRALPTRTAAGAGDLGETADDLVSIRALDAGDGRTIHATALNVRHDLVLAA
;
A
#
# COMPACT_ATOMS: atom_id res chain seq x y z
N ASP A 1 16.72 -13.46 24.35
CA ASP A 1 16.79 -12.05 23.94
C ASP A 1 17.17 -11.93 22.47
N SER A 2 16.17 -11.95 21.58
CA SER A 2 16.36 -11.57 20.18
C SER A 2 16.19 -10.06 20.09
N GLY A 3 17.21 -9.36 19.59
CA GLY A 3 17.15 -7.92 19.35
C GLY A 3 15.99 -7.50 18.42
N PRO A 4 15.76 -6.19 18.25
CA PRO A 4 14.67 -5.68 17.43
C PRO A 4 14.75 -6.21 15.98
N ALA A 5 13.65 -6.79 15.50
CA ALA A 5 13.53 -7.25 14.12
C ALA A 5 13.24 -6.06 13.18
N VAL A 6 14.05 -5.89 12.14
CA VAL A 6 13.88 -4.82 11.15
C VAL A 6 12.67 -5.06 10.24
N GLU A 7 12.19 -6.29 10.10
CA GLU A 7 11.14 -6.62 9.12
C GLU A 7 9.77 -6.98 9.72
N LEU A 8 9.66 -7.02 11.05
CA LEU A 8 8.46 -7.50 11.74
C LEU A 8 8.03 -6.55 12.86
N LEU A 9 6.71 -6.38 13.01
CA LEU A 9 6.10 -5.79 14.20
C LEU A 9 5.08 -6.76 14.79
N THR A 10 5.09 -6.96 16.10
CA THR A 10 4.10 -7.81 16.74
C THR A 10 2.80 -7.02 16.99
N ALA A 11 1.69 -7.48 16.39
CA ALA A 11 0.35 -6.99 16.68
C ALA A 11 -0.35 -7.90 17.68
N LYS A 12 -1.03 -7.30 18.66
CA LYS A 12 -1.86 -8.00 19.64
C LYS A 12 -3.31 -7.57 19.46
N ASN A 13 -4.21 -8.53 19.25
CA ASN A 13 -5.66 -8.33 19.29
C ASN A 13 -6.21 -8.89 20.59
N PRO A 14 -6.51 -8.05 21.61
CA PRO A 14 -7.11 -8.52 22.85
C PRO A 14 -8.64 -8.71 22.76
N THR A 15 -9.25 -8.40 21.61
CA THR A 15 -10.72 -8.37 21.45
C THR A 15 -11.26 -9.72 20.97
N PRO A 16 -12.56 -10.01 21.16
CA PRO A 16 -13.18 -11.25 20.70
C PRO A 16 -13.50 -11.26 19.20
N LEU A 17 -13.20 -10.19 18.46
CA LEU A 17 -13.48 -10.08 17.02
C LEU A 17 -12.17 -9.95 16.24
N PRO A 18 -12.06 -10.57 15.05
CA PRO A 18 -10.92 -10.34 14.18
C PRO A 18 -10.96 -8.94 13.57
N TYR A 19 -9.81 -8.41 13.17
CA TYR A 19 -9.72 -7.18 12.40
C TYR A 19 -8.72 -7.30 11.24
N VAL A 20 -8.90 -6.46 10.24
CA VAL A 20 -8.02 -6.41 9.07
C VAL A 20 -7.07 -5.22 9.19
N LEU A 21 -5.79 -5.46 8.95
CA LEU A 21 -4.82 -4.40 8.67
C LEU A 21 -4.52 -4.41 7.19
N LEU A 22 -4.62 -3.25 6.55
CA LEU A 22 -4.56 -3.13 5.11
C LEU A 22 -3.15 -2.83 4.64
N GLU A 23 -2.76 -3.42 3.51
CA GLU A 23 -1.51 -3.14 2.82
C GLU A 23 -1.24 -1.63 2.70
N GLY A 24 0.00 -1.21 2.90
CA GLY A 24 0.39 0.18 2.73
C GLY A 24 -0.05 1.07 3.90
N THR A 25 -0.71 0.53 4.93
CA THR A 25 -0.95 1.28 6.17
C THR A 25 0.39 1.64 6.80
N ILE A 26 0.54 2.92 7.15
CA ILE A 26 1.71 3.42 7.87
C ILE A 26 1.51 3.21 9.37
N VAL A 27 2.57 2.80 10.05
CA VAL A 27 2.63 2.59 11.50
C VAL A 27 3.71 3.49 12.08
N ASP A 28 3.30 4.35 13.02
CA ASP A 28 4.13 5.43 13.55
C ASP A 28 4.69 5.09 14.91
N GLY A 29 5.73 5.82 15.30
CA GLY A 29 6.43 5.65 16.58
C GLY A 29 7.49 4.56 16.50
N GLY A 30 7.60 3.78 17.57
CA GLY A 30 8.69 2.83 17.82
C GLY A 30 10.07 3.44 17.59
N TRP A 31 11.00 2.59 17.15
CA TRP A 31 12.35 3.04 16.75
C TRP A 31 12.37 3.62 15.33
N GLN A 32 11.41 3.25 14.48
CA GLN A 32 11.24 3.71 13.09
C GLN A 32 9.77 3.61 12.69
N HIS A 33 9.30 4.56 11.87
CA HIS A 33 8.02 4.40 11.17
C HIS A 33 8.09 3.25 10.16
N ARG A 34 6.99 2.51 10.05
CA ARG A 34 6.89 1.31 9.22
C ARG A 34 5.72 1.40 8.25
N VAL A 35 5.76 0.61 7.18
CA VAL A 35 4.64 0.39 6.26
C VAL A 35 4.32 -1.09 6.20
N LEU A 36 3.03 -1.44 6.24
CA LEU A 36 2.58 -2.83 6.10
C LEU A 36 2.76 -3.31 4.66
N VAL A 37 3.40 -4.47 4.48
CA VAL A 37 3.77 -4.99 3.16
C VAL A 37 2.57 -5.51 2.38
N HIS A 38 1.67 -6.22 3.05
CA HIS A 38 0.42 -6.75 2.49
C HIS A 38 -0.66 -6.78 3.56
N SER A 39 -1.92 -6.88 3.15
CA SER A 39 -3.04 -6.96 4.10
C SER A 39 -2.96 -8.25 4.92
N VAL A 40 -3.38 -8.20 6.19
CA VAL A 40 -3.44 -9.35 7.10
C VAL A 40 -4.74 -9.35 7.88
N LEU A 41 -5.23 -10.55 8.21
CA LEU A 41 -6.37 -10.75 9.09
C LEU A 41 -5.84 -11.12 10.48
N VAL A 42 -5.91 -10.20 11.44
CA VAL A 42 -5.52 -10.48 12.83
C VAL A 42 -6.69 -11.15 13.54
N GLY A 43 -6.50 -12.41 13.93
CA GLY A 43 -7.52 -13.21 14.60
C GLY A 43 -7.98 -12.61 15.94
N ALA A 44 -9.15 -13.03 16.41
CA ALA A 44 -9.65 -12.69 17.74
C ALA A 44 -8.72 -13.26 18.83
N ALA A 45 -8.50 -12.50 19.91
CA ALA A 45 -7.66 -12.90 21.05
C ALA A 45 -6.26 -13.42 20.65
N ALA A 46 -5.71 -12.93 19.53
CA ALA A 46 -4.49 -13.45 18.93
C ALA A 46 -3.33 -12.46 18.96
N GLN A 47 -2.13 -12.98 18.77
CA GLN A 47 -0.92 -12.22 18.49
C GLN A 47 -0.34 -12.68 17.15
N LEU A 48 0.11 -11.73 16.33
CA LEU A 48 0.64 -12.00 14.99
C LEU A 48 1.82 -11.07 14.70
N ASP A 49 2.87 -11.60 14.09
CA ASP A 49 3.93 -10.76 13.53
C ASP A 49 3.50 -10.23 12.15
N LEU A 50 3.45 -8.91 12.05
CA LEU A 50 3.09 -8.16 10.86
C LEU A 50 4.30 -8.00 9.93
N PRO A 51 4.16 -8.31 8.63
CA PRO A 51 5.21 -8.06 7.66
C PRO A 51 5.27 -6.57 7.33
N VAL A 52 6.39 -5.94 7.66
CA VAL A 52 6.57 -4.49 7.48
C VAL A 52 7.91 -4.15 6.82
N ARG A 53 8.01 -2.90 6.34
CA ARG A 53 9.27 -2.27 5.95
C ARG A 53 9.42 -0.92 6.62
N CYS A 54 10.66 -0.52 6.90
CA CYS A 54 10.95 0.78 7.47
C CYS A 54 10.76 1.88 6.43
N VAL A 55 10.11 2.97 6.82
CA VAL A 55 9.92 4.17 6.00
C VAL A 55 10.56 5.41 6.65
N GLU A 56 11.47 5.19 7.58
CA GLU A 56 12.26 6.21 8.27
C GLU A 56 13.67 5.67 8.49
N GLN A 57 14.63 6.08 7.67
CA GLN A 57 15.98 5.47 7.65
C GLN A 57 16.87 5.98 8.78
N GLY A 58 16.83 7.29 9.06
CA GLY A 58 17.78 8.00 9.90
C GLY A 58 17.49 7.93 11.41
N ARG A 59 16.39 7.31 11.83
CA ARG A 59 16.05 7.13 13.25
C ARG A 59 16.27 5.68 13.68
N TRP A 60 17.01 5.49 14.77
CA TRP A 60 17.17 4.18 15.41
C TRP A 60 17.18 4.35 16.93
N ASN A 61 16.15 5.07 17.40
CA ASN A 61 15.88 5.36 18.79
C ASN A 61 14.38 5.67 18.92
N GLY A 62 13.87 5.58 20.15
CA GLY A 62 12.46 5.88 20.44
C GLY A 62 11.88 4.90 21.44
N ASP A 63 10.56 4.98 21.61
CA ASP A 63 9.81 4.07 22.46
C ASP A 63 9.61 2.70 21.76
N THR A 64 9.03 1.75 22.46
CA THR A 64 8.62 0.44 21.94
C THR A 64 7.21 0.45 21.34
N ALA A 65 6.41 1.46 21.67
CA ALA A 65 5.04 1.58 21.21
C ALA A 65 4.95 2.03 19.75
N GLN A 66 4.15 1.31 18.96
CA GLN A 66 3.79 1.65 17.59
C GLN A 66 2.29 1.96 17.51
N ARG A 67 1.90 2.91 16.69
CA ARG A 67 0.50 3.33 16.50
C ARG A 67 0.11 3.19 15.04
N LEU A 68 -1.02 2.53 14.78
CA LEU A 68 -1.60 2.51 13.44
C LEU A 68 -1.97 3.94 13.04
N HIS A 69 -1.30 4.47 12.03
CA HIS A 69 -1.60 5.78 11.51
C HIS A 69 -2.76 5.70 10.50
N ARG A 70 -3.55 6.76 10.38
CA ARG A 70 -4.63 6.85 9.38
C ARG A 70 -4.12 7.19 7.97
N ARG A 71 -2.87 6.85 7.64
CA ARG A 71 -2.26 7.12 6.32
C ARG A 71 -1.99 5.83 5.57
N ARG A 72 -2.21 5.89 4.26
CA ARG A 72 -1.74 4.88 3.31
C ARG A 72 -0.52 5.41 2.57
N ALA A 73 0.42 4.51 2.31
CA ALA A 73 1.64 4.81 1.58
C ALA A 73 1.32 5.23 0.13
N PRO A 74 2.14 6.13 -0.44
CA PRO A 74 1.96 6.60 -1.80
C PRO A 74 2.42 5.55 -2.83
N LEU A 75 2.10 5.75 -4.11
CA LEU A 75 2.25 4.75 -5.18
C LEU A 75 3.67 4.20 -5.32
N GLY A 76 4.70 5.05 -5.20
CA GLY A 76 6.09 4.59 -5.32
C GLY A 76 6.47 3.62 -4.22
N VAL A 77 6.08 3.93 -2.97
CA VAL A 77 6.32 3.06 -1.81
C VAL A 77 5.52 1.77 -1.92
N ARG A 78 4.26 1.83 -2.38
CA ARG A 78 3.46 0.63 -2.67
C ARG A 78 4.09 -0.24 -3.76
N GLY A 79 4.67 0.37 -4.79
CA GLY A 79 5.47 -0.35 -5.79
C GLY A 79 6.61 -1.14 -5.15
N ALA A 80 7.39 -0.52 -4.28
CA ALA A 80 8.47 -1.20 -3.56
C ALA A 80 7.96 -2.30 -2.61
N THR A 81 6.82 -2.14 -1.93
CA THR A 81 6.23 -3.21 -1.10
C THR A 81 5.65 -4.36 -1.91
N HIS A 82 5.38 -4.17 -3.21
CA HIS A 82 5.10 -5.24 -4.17
C HIS A 82 6.36 -5.83 -4.82
N GLY A 83 7.55 -5.32 -4.48
CA GLY A 83 8.80 -5.69 -5.12
C GLY A 83 8.89 -5.27 -6.59
N VAL A 84 8.10 -4.27 -7.00
CA VAL A 84 8.03 -3.79 -8.38
C VAL A 84 9.19 -2.87 -8.70
N ARG A 85 9.97 -3.25 -9.70
CA ARG A 85 11.15 -2.51 -10.15
C ARG A 85 11.17 -2.37 -11.66
N ARG A 86 11.94 -1.40 -12.15
CA ARG A 86 12.20 -1.32 -13.58
C ARG A 86 12.92 -2.60 -14.00
N PRO A 87 12.39 -3.35 -14.97
CA PRO A 87 13.02 -4.60 -15.39
C PRO A 87 14.42 -4.31 -15.94
N THR A 88 15.39 -5.04 -15.42
CA THR A 88 16.73 -5.20 -16.01
C THR A 88 16.77 -6.52 -16.78
N GLU A 89 17.79 -6.76 -17.60
CA GLU A 89 17.90 -8.00 -18.41
C GLU A 89 17.73 -9.30 -17.58
N ASP A 90 18.07 -9.26 -16.28
CA ASP A 90 18.05 -10.41 -15.37
C ASP A 90 16.94 -10.41 -14.30
N SER A 91 16.02 -9.43 -14.27
CA SER A 91 15.05 -9.29 -13.16
C SER A 91 13.58 -9.47 -13.56
N ARG A 92 12.83 -10.18 -12.68
CA ARG A 92 11.37 -10.26 -12.76
C ARG A 92 10.76 -8.90 -12.40
N VAL A 93 9.61 -8.60 -13.02
CA VAL A 93 8.88 -7.34 -12.85
C VAL A 93 8.36 -7.13 -11.42
N ALA A 94 8.09 -8.20 -10.68
CA ALA A 94 7.82 -8.19 -9.23
C ALA A 94 8.70 -9.23 -8.52
N GLY A 95 9.59 -8.76 -7.66
CA GLY A 95 10.57 -9.56 -6.92
C GLY A 95 10.34 -9.55 -5.40
N ARG A 96 11.37 -9.94 -4.64
CA ARG A 96 11.35 -9.86 -3.17
C ARG A 96 11.31 -8.40 -2.72
N VAL A 97 10.50 -8.11 -1.70
CA VAL A 97 10.45 -6.80 -1.06
C VAL A 97 11.77 -6.48 -0.37
N ASP A 98 12.34 -5.33 -0.69
CA ASP A 98 13.67 -4.93 -0.28
C ASP A 98 13.63 -3.59 0.46
N GLN A 99 14.33 -3.54 1.59
CA GLN A 99 14.36 -2.37 2.44
C GLN A 99 15.04 -1.16 1.76
N GLY A 100 16.07 -1.39 0.95
CA GLY A 100 16.79 -0.33 0.24
C GLY A 100 15.95 0.31 -0.87
N ASP A 101 15.17 -0.48 -1.60
CA ASP A 101 14.20 0.03 -2.58
C ASP A 101 13.17 0.92 -1.88
N VAL A 102 12.56 0.48 -0.76
CA VAL A 102 11.60 1.30 0.02
C VAL A 102 12.23 2.64 0.42
N TRP A 103 13.45 2.66 0.95
CA TRP A 103 14.12 3.92 1.29
C TRP A 103 14.42 4.80 0.07
N SER A 104 14.77 4.20 -1.06
CA SER A 104 14.96 4.95 -2.32
C SER A 104 13.65 5.63 -2.74
N ARG A 105 12.50 4.94 -2.59
CA ARG A 105 11.18 5.55 -2.83
C ARG A 105 10.90 6.73 -1.90
N VAL A 106 11.25 6.61 -0.62
CA VAL A 106 11.10 7.72 0.33
C VAL A 106 11.97 8.90 -0.08
N ALA A 107 13.23 8.65 -0.47
CA ALA A 107 14.14 9.69 -0.95
C ALA A 107 13.62 10.41 -2.22
N ALA A 108 12.93 9.72 -3.12
CA ALA A 108 12.27 10.34 -4.27
C ALA A 108 11.19 11.35 -3.86
N TYR A 109 10.41 11.02 -2.82
CA TYR A 109 9.45 11.97 -2.25
C TYR A 109 10.14 13.13 -1.55
N GLU A 110 11.28 12.90 -0.88
CA GLU A 110 12.09 13.99 -0.29
C GLU A 110 12.62 14.97 -1.33
N GLN A 111 13.07 14.46 -2.48
CA GLN A 111 13.49 15.32 -3.60
C GLN A 111 12.34 16.17 -4.14
N THR A 112 11.10 15.71 -3.97
CA THR A 112 9.90 16.38 -4.49
C THR A 112 9.32 17.39 -3.50
N TYR A 113 9.28 17.05 -2.20
CA TYR A 113 8.55 17.83 -1.18
C TYR A 113 9.45 18.50 -0.15
N GLY A 114 10.72 18.10 -0.07
CA GLY A 114 11.66 18.54 0.95
C GLY A 114 12.21 17.37 1.74
N ALA A 115 13.46 17.51 2.18
CA ALA A 115 14.10 16.53 3.04
C ALA A 115 13.52 16.61 4.46
N SER A 116 13.41 15.45 5.10
CA SER A 116 13.10 15.31 6.52
C SER A 116 14.38 15.14 7.33
N GLY A 117 14.32 15.31 8.66
CA GLY A 117 15.50 15.17 9.51
C GLY A 117 16.01 13.72 9.61
N THR A 118 15.13 12.75 9.37
CA THR A 118 15.40 11.31 9.58
C THR A 118 15.06 10.45 8.36
N HIS A 119 14.89 11.03 7.17
CA HIS A 119 14.40 10.32 5.98
C HIS A 119 13.07 9.61 6.23
N SER A 120 12.15 10.31 6.90
CA SER A 120 10.82 9.87 7.33
C SER A 120 9.77 10.15 6.27
N LEU A 121 9.14 9.11 5.73
CA LEU A 121 8.01 9.24 4.84
C LEU A 121 6.86 10.02 5.48
N VAL A 122 6.64 9.88 6.79
CA VAL A 122 5.53 10.57 7.49
C VAL A 122 5.74 12.08 7.43
N GLU A 123 6.94 12.54 7.78
CA GLU A 123 7.31 13.97 7.76
C GLU A 123 7.28 14.52 6.33
N VAL A 124 7.74 13.75 5.34
CA VAL A 124 7.70 14.14 3.93
C VAL A 124 6.27 14.28 3.42
N LEU A 125 5.37 13.39 3.85
CA LEU A 125 3.95 13.49 3.52
C LEU A 125 3.26 14.66 4.22
N ASP A 126 3.73 15.09 5.40
CA ASP A 126 3.27 16.32 6.06
C ASP A 126 3.66 17.58 5.30
N GLN A 127 4.80 17.54 4.60
CA GLN A 127 5.28 18.63 3.75
C GLN A 127 4.57 18.66 2.38
N ALA A 128 3.88 17.59 1.98
CA ALA A 128 3.13 17.56 0.74
C ALA A 128 1.88 18.45 0.85
N GLU A 129 1.87 19.56 0.11
CA GLU A 129 0.75 20.53 0.08
C GLU A 129 -0.48 19.99 -0.68
N VAL A 130 -1.14 18.98 -0.14
CA VAL A 130 -2.45 18.51 -0.63
C VAL A 130 -3.51 19.51 -0.16
N THR A 131 -3.90 20.42 -1.06
CA THR A 131 -4.91 21.44 -0.75
C THR A 131 -6.30 20.84 -0.56
N ASP A 132 -7.14 21.48 0.25
CA ASP A 132 -8.53 21.07 0.47
C ASP A 132 -9.34 21.07 -0.84
N ASP A 133 -9.05 22.00 -1.76
CA ASP A 133 -9.67 22.04 -3.08
C ASP A 133 -9.34 20.80 -3.92
N LEU A 134 -8.08 20.34 -3.88
CA LEU A 134 -7.66 19.13 -4.59
C LEU A 134 -8.33 17.89 -3.99
N ARG A 135 -8.43 17.83 -2.66
CA ARG A 135 -9.14 16.75 -1.95
C ARG A 135 -10.63 16.76 -2.28
N ALA A 136 -11.27 17.93 -2.29
CA ALA A 136 -12.69 18.10 -2.58
C ALA A 136 -13.04 17.77 -4.05
N ALA A 137 -12.09 17.90 -4.97
CA ALA A 137 -12.27 17.50 -6.37
C ALA A 137 -12.38 15.98 -6.56
N VAL A 138 -11.97 15.17 -5.58
CA VAL A 138 -12.10 13.71 -5.63
C VAL A 138 -13.51 13.31 -5.16
N PRO A 139 -14.32 12.64 -5.99
CA PRO A 139 -15.68 12.26 -5.61
C PRO A 139 -15.68 11.25 -4.45
N ARG A 140 -16.68 11.33 -3.57
CA ARG A 140 -16.90 10.30 -2.54
C ARG A 140 -17.34 8.98 -3.17
N PRO A 141 -17.11 7.83 -2.50
CA PRO A 141 -17.65 6.55 -2.95
C PRO A 141 -19.17 6.60 -3.11
N LEU A 142 -19.66 5.98 -4.17
CA LEU A 142 -21.09 5.81 -4.38
C LEU A 142 -21.66 4.79 -3.39
N LEU A 143 -22.98 4.86 -3.13
CA LEU A 143 -23.67 3.86 -2.32
C LEU A 143 -23.50 2.47 -2.94
N GLY A 144 -23.09 1.50 -2.11
CA GLY A 144 -22.81 0.13 -2.55
C GLY A 144 -21.49 -0.06 -3.31
N GLN A 145 -20.70 1.00 -3.52
CA GLN A 145 -19.39 0.88 -4.15
C GLN A 145 -18.42 0.11 -3.24
N ARG A 146 -17.77 -0.91 -3.79
CA ARG A 146 -16.84 -1.79 -3.06
C ARG A 146 -15.39 -1.67 -3.51
N GLY A 147 -15.12 -0.99 -4.61
CA GLY A 147 -13.77 -0.81 -5.09
C GLY A 147 -13.62 0.42 -5.97
N VAL A 148 -12.37 0.76 -6.27
CA VAL A 148 -11.98 1.91 -7.08
C VAL A 148 -10.84 1.53 -8.00
N LEU A 149 -10.90 2.01 -9.24
CA LEU A 149 -9.74 2.09 -10.12
C LEU A 149 -9.26 3.54 -10.13
N VAL A 150 -7.98 3.73 -9.91
CA VAL A 150 -7.32 5.04 -9.91
C VAL A 150 -6.46 5.14 -11.15
N GLY A 151 -6.74 6.15 -11.96
CA GLY A 151 -5.95 6.50 -13.13
C GLY A 151 -5.19 7.80 -12.91
N VAL A 152 -3.90 7.82 -13.25
CA VAL A 152 -3.04 9.00 -13.16
C VAL A 152 -2.27 9.15 -14.47
N ALA A 153 -2.00 10.38 -14.90
CA ALA A 153 -1.24 10.67 -16.13
C ALA A 153 -1.75 9.95 -17.40
N GLY A 154 -3.04 9.63 -17.49
CA GLY A 154 -3.64 8.92 -18.62
C GLY A 154 -3.53 7.40 -18.59
N HIS A 155 -3.01 6.81 -17.51
CA HIS A 155 -2.85 5.37 -17.32
C HIS A 155 -3.50 4.88 -16.02
N PRO A 156 -4.02 3.64 -15.95
CA PRO A 156 -4.40 3.01 -14.68
C PRO A 156 -3.16 2.82 -13.81
N ALA A 157 -3.24 3.14 -12.53
CA ALA A 157 -2.15 3.00 -11.57
C ALA A 157 -2.46 1.93 -10.51
N LEU A 158 -3.68 1.93 -9.98
CA LEU A 158 -4.11 1.09 -8.87
C LEU A 158 -5.57 0.65 -9.07
N VAL A 159 -5.89 -0.57 -8.66
CA VAL A 159 -7.24 -1.00 -8.31
C VAL A 159 -7.24 -1.45 -6.86
N GLU A 160 -8.26 -1.06 -6.09
CA GLU A 160 -8.44 -1.50 -4.71
C GLU A 160 -9.89 -1.88 -4.47
N VAL A 161 -10.13 -3.06 -3.89
CA VAL A 161 -11.45 -3.68 -3.71
C VAL A 161 -11.59 -4.22 -2.29
N PHE A 162 -12.78 -4.07 -1.72
CA PHE A 162 -13.14 -4.47 -0.37
C PHE A 162 -14.36 -5.40 -0.37
N GLU A 163 -14.47 -6.22 0.67
CA GLU A 163 -15.64 -7.07 0.89
C GLU A 163 -16.94 -6.28 1.09
N HIS A 164 -16.88 -5.17 1.85
CA HIS A 164 -18.06 -4.38 2.19
C HIS A 164 -17.92 -2.92 1.74
N PRO A 165 -18.99 -2.26 1.27
CA PRO A 165 -18.95 -0.84 0.90
C PRO A 165 -18.50 0.07 2.05
N ASP A 166 -18.88 -0.25 3.30
CA ASP A 166 -18.45 0.52 4.46
C ASP A 166 -16.93 0.48 4.66
N SER A 167 -16.28 -0.62 4.30
CA SER A 167 -14.81 -0.71 4.36
C SER A 167 -14.16 0.25 3.39
N LEU A 168 -14.66 0.36 2.15
CA LEU A 168 -14.18 1.36 1.20
C LEU A 168 -14.43 2.78 1.74
N ALA A 169 -15.64 3.05 2.24
CA ALA A 169 -16.00 4.37 2.74
C ALA A 169 -15.13 4.81 3.92
N GLN A 170 -14.84 3.90 4.86
CA GLN A 170 -13.96 4.16 6.01
C GLN A 170 -12.50 4.41 5.61
N GLN A 171 -12.04 3.76 4.55
CA GLN A 171 -10.65 3.85 4.10
C GLN A 171 -10.42 4.92 3.03
N TRP A 172 -11.49 5.56 2.55
CA TRP A 172 -11.43 6.46 1.40
C TRP A 172 -10.44 7.59 1.59
N ASP A 173 -10.52 8.31 2.70
CA ASP A 173 -9.68 9.49 2.94
C ASP A 173 -8.20 9.11 3.02
N ALA A 174 -7.88 8.05 3.77
CA ALA A 174 -6.50 7.54 3.89
C ALA A 174 -5.94 7.06 2.53
N LEU A 175 -6.77 6.40 1.72
CA LEU A 175 -6.41 5.94 0.38
C LEU A 175 -6.15 7.12 -0.55
N ILE A 176 -7.07 8.09 -0.62
CA ILE A 176 -6.96 9.26 -1.49
C ILE A 176 -5.78 10.13 -1.09
N ASP A 177 -5.55 10.35 0.20
CA ASP A 177 -4.41 11.15 0.66
C ASP A 177 -3.06 10.56 0.22
N GLY A 178 -2.87 9.26 0.39
CA GLY A 178 -1.66 8.57 -0.08
C GLY A 178 -1.49 8.65 -1.60
N LEU A 179 -2.60 8.55 -2.35
CA LEU A 179 -2.57 8.68 -3.81
C LEU A 179 -2.26 10.11 -4.25
N LEU A 180 -2.89 11.12 -3.65
CA LEU A 180 -2.70 12.52 -3.99
C LEU A 180 -1.25 12.95 -3.81
N ALA A 181 -0.59 12.48 -2.75
CA ALA A 181 0.84 12.67 -2.54
C ALA A 181 1.73 12.08 -3.65
N SER A 182 1.21 11.20 -4.52
CA SER A 182 1.92 10.72 -5.71
C SER A 182 1.69 11.57 -6.96
N THR A 183 0.71 12.48 -6.93
CA THR A 183 0.17 13.12 -8.15
C THR A 183 0.45 14.62 -8.26
N LEU A 184 0.91 15.29 -7.19
CA LEU A 184 0.99 16.76 -7.12
C LEU A 184 1.81 17.37 -8.28
N HIS A 185 2.87 16.69 -8.72
CA HIS A 185 3.78 17.17 -9.77
C HIS A 185 3.63 16.41 -11.10
N VAL A 186 2.48 15.78 -11.31
CA VAL A 186 2.25 14.88 -12.46
C VAL A 186 1.30 15.56 -13.46
N PRO A 187 1.52 15.41 -14.79
CA PRO A 187 0.64 15.98 -15.79
C PRO A 187 -0.82 15.54 -15.60
N ARG A 188 -1.73 16.52 -15.61
CA ARG A 188 -3.18 16.28 -15.56
C ARG A 188 -3.66 15.75 -16.90
N LYS A 189 -3.70 14.42 -17.01
CA LYS A 189 -4.20 13.72 -18.19
C LYS A 189 -5.20 12.65 -17.79
N THR A 190 -6.39 12.70 -18.38
CA THR A 190 -7.47 11.76 -18.09
C THR A 190 -7.13 10.36 -18.60
N THR A 191 -7.26 9.36 -17.72
CA THR A 191 -7.20 7.96 -18.11
C THR A 191 -8.47 7.57 -18.85
N SER A 192 -8.35 7.24 -20.13
CA SER A 192 -9.52 6.87 -20.96
C SER A 192 -10.26 5.65 -20.38
N THR A 193 -11.58 5.62 -20.48
CA THR A 193 -12.42 4.48 -20.08
C THR A 193 -11.97 3.16 -20.72
N ARG A 194 -11.53 3.18 -21.98
CA ARG A 194 -11.00 2.00 -22.67
C ARG A 194 -9.79 1.40 -21.95
N ARG A 195 -8.82 2.23 -21.53
CA ARG A 195 -7.63 1.78 -20.78
C ARG A 195 -8.02 1.28 -19.39
N ALA A 196 -8.91 1.99 -18.70
CA ALA A 196 -9.40 1.57 -17.39
C ALA A 196 -10.08 0.20 -17.44
N ARG A 197 -11.02 -0.01 -18.38
CA ARG A 197 -11.70 -1.29 -18.59
C ARG A 197 -10.72 -2.40 -18.95
N ALA A 198 -9.84 -2.16 -19.93
CA ALA A 198 -8.83 -3.14 -20.33
C ALA A 198 -7.89 -3.55 -19.18
N PHE A 199 -7.66 -2.66 -18.20
CA PHE A 199 -6.90 -2.99 -17.01
C PHE A 199 -7.70 -3.88 -16.06
N VAL A 200 -8.96 -3.53 -15.75
CA VAL A 200 -9.85 -4.35 -14.91
C VAL A 200 -10.11 -5.74 -15.53
N ASP A 201 -10.33 -5.80 -16.83
CA ASP A 201 -10.57 -7.07 -17.55
C ASP A 201 -9.39 -8.04 -17.39
N ARG A 202 -8.15 -7.51 -17.30
CA ARG A 202 -6.95 -8.31 -17.04
C ARG A 202 -6.85 -8.83 -15.62
N LEU A 203 -7.47 -8.16 -14.64
CA LEU A 203 -7.52 -8.61 -13.25
C LEU A 203 -8.58 -9.69 -13.05
N THR A 204 -9.63 -9.65 -13.87
CA THR A 204 -10.79 -10.53 -13.76
C THR A 204 -10.40 -11.97 -14.12
N ASN A 205 -10.90 -12.94 -13.35
CA ASN A 205 -10.67 -14.38 -13.53
C ASN A 205 -9.20 -14.83 -13.46
N ARG A 206 -8.31 -14.04 -12.84
CA ARG A 206 -6.96 -14.51 -12.54
C ARG A 206 -6.95 -15.44 -11.34
N ALA A 207 -6.31 -16.60 -11.53
CA ALA A 207 -5.90 -17.42 -10.41
C ALA A 207 -4.83 -16.69 -9.60
N LEU A 208 -4.93 -16.79 -8.27
CA LEU A 208 -3.91 -16.39 -7.31
C LEU A 208 -3.26 -17.67 -6.76
N PRO A 209 -2.30 -18.26 -7.49
CA PRO A 209 -1.78 -19.59 -7.18
C PRO A 209 -0.90 -19.60 -5.93
N THR A 210 -0.21 -18.51 -5.64
CA THR A 210 0.57 -18.36 -4.41
C THR A 210 -0.38 -18.06 -3.27
N ARG A 211 -0.51 -18.99 -2.32
CA ARG A 211 -1.23 -18.77 -1.07
C ARG A 211 -0.31 -18.97 0.12
N THR A 212 -0.22 -17.94 0.95
CA THR A 212 0.56 -17.94 2.19
C THR A 212 -0.32 -17.49 3.35
N ALA A 213 -0.03 -17.94 4.56
CA ALA A 213 -0.78 -17.52 5.74
C ALA A 213 -0.58 -16.01 5.99
N ALA A 214 -1.68 -15.29 6.22
CA ALA A 214 -1.72 -13.87 6.51
C ALA A 214 -2.53 -13.61 7.78
N GLY A 215 -2.04 -14.18 8.89
CA GLY A 215 -2.74 -14.24 10.15
C GLY A 215 -3.79 -15.36 10.16
N ALA A 216 -5.04 -15.01 10.43
CA ALA A 216 -6.18 -15.94 10.39
C ALA A 216 -6.78 -16.10 8.98
N GLY A 217 -6.21 -15.44 7.96
CA GLY A 217 -6.62 -15.56 6.57
C GLY A 217 -5.46 -15.99 5.65
N ASP A 218 -5.70 -16.00 4.36
CA ASP A 218 -4.74 -16.39 3.33
C ASP A 218 -4.46 -15.23 2.38
N LEU A 219 -3.17 -14.96 2.11
CA LEU A 219 -2.75 -14.02 1.09
C LEU A 219 -2.56 -14.76 -0.24
N GLY A 220 -3.39 -14.41 -1.22
CA GLY A 220 -3.22 -14.75 -2.62
C GLY A 220 -2.36 -13.73 -3.35
N GLU A 221 -1.32 -14.15 -4.08
CA GLU A 221 -0.49 -13.26 -4.89
C GLU A 221 -0.30 -13.76 -6.33
N THR A 222 -0.28 -12.82 -7.28
CA THR A 222 0.19 -13.09 -8.65
C THR A 222 0.74 -11.82 -9.27
N ALA A 223 1.71 -11.96 -10.16
CA ALA A 223 2.25 -10.83 -10.90
C ALA A 223 2.68 -11.25 -12.31
N ASP A 224 2.63 -10.32 -13.24
CA ASP A 224 3.16 -10.45 -14.59
C ASP A 224 3.82 -9.15 -15.06
N ASP A 225 3.95 -9.01 -16.38
CA ASP A 225 4.61 -7.88 -17.01
C ASP A 225 3.84 -6.56 -16.93
N LEU A 226 2.57 -6.57 -16.49
CA LEU A 226 1.70 -5.40 -16.42
C LEU A 226 1.02 -5.22 -15.05
N VAL A 227 0.77 -6.28 -14.29
CA VAL A 227 0.06 -6.21 -13.02
C VAL A 227 0.76 -6.95 -11.90
N SER A 228 0.66 -6.43 -10.69
CA SER A 228 0.95 -7.15 -9.45
C SER A 228 -0.30 -7.11 -8.58
N ILE A 229 -0.84 -8.27 -8.22
CA ILE A 229 -2.11 -8.45 -7.53
C ILE A 229 -1.88 -9.14 -6.20
N ARG A 230 -2.54 -8.64 -5.17
CA ARG A 230 -2.64 -9.27 -3.85
C ARG A 230 -4.09 -9.30 -3.40
N ALA A 231 -4.51 -10.40 -2.80
CA ALA A 231 -5.82 -10.54 -2.19
C ALA A 231 -5.69 -11.23 -0.84
N LEU A 232 -6.34 -10.68 0.18
CA LEU A 232 -6.52 -11.30 1.48
C LEU A 232 -7.88 -12.01 1.49
N ASP A 233 -7.86 -13.33 1.64
CA ASP A 233 -9.05 -14.18 1.78
C ASP A 233 -9.27 -14.56 3.26
N ALA A 234 -10.53 -14.70 3.67
CA ALA A 234 -10.92 -15.04 5.05
C ALA A 234 -10.70 -16.52 5.42
N GLY A 235 -10.11 -17.34 4.53
CA GLY A 235 -9.96 -18.80 4.68
C GLY A 235 -11.19 -19.62 4.27
N ASP A 236 -12.37 -18.99 4.15
CA ASP A 236 -13.61 -19.60 3.66
C ASP A 236 -13.86 -19.38 2.15
N GLY A 237 -12.86 -18.83 1.46
CA GLY A 237 -12.92 -18.48 0.03
C GLY A 237 -13.48 -17.08 -0.27
N ARG A 238 -13.89 -16.31 0.75
CA ARG A 238 -14.29 -14.91 0.57
C ARG A 238 -13.07 -13.99 0.59
N THR A 239 -12.95 -13.16 -0.44
CA THR A 239 -11.93 -12.10 -0.49
C THR A 239 -12.36 -10.90 0.35
N ILE A 240 -11.57 -10.58 1.38
CA ILE A 240 -11.79 -9.45 2.28
C ILE A 240 -11.30 -8.14 1.66
N HIS A 241 -10.11 -8.19 1.05
CA HIS A 241 -9.46 -7.04 0.42
C HIS A 241 -8.60 -7.51 -0.73
N ALA A 242 -8.62 -6.78 -1.85
CA ALA A 242 -7.72 -7.02 -2.97
C ALA A 242 -7.17 -5.72 -3.53
N THR A 243 -5.93 -5.76 -3.96
CA THR A 243 -5.23 -4.64 -4.59
C THR A 243 -4.50 -5.11 -5.84
N ALA A 244 -4.46 -4.26 -6.86
CA ALA A 244 -3.66 -4.50 -8.05
C ALA A 244 -2.93 -3.22 -8.47
N LEU A 245 -1.62 -3.31 -8.67
CA LEU A 245 -0.79 -2.22 -9.18
C LEU A 245 -0.48 -2.43 -10.66
N ASN A 246 -0.47 -1.33 -11.44
CA ASN A 246 0.13 -1.32 -12.75
C ASN A 246 1.65 -1.19 -12.60
N VAL A 247 2.36 -2.29 -12.81
CA VAL A 247 3.82 -2.38 -12.60
C VAL A 247 4.64 -1.56 -13.60
N ARG A 248 4.02 -1.10 -14.69
CA ARG A 248 4.63 -0.22 -15.69
C ARG A 248 4.32 1.25 -15.48
N HIS A 249 3.53 1.59 -14.46
CA HIS A 249 3.16 2.98 -14.23
C HIS A 249 4.35 3.74 -13.62
N ASP A 250 4.71 4.89 -14.20
CA ASP A 250 5.89 5.64 -13.77
C ASP A 250 5.89 5.98 -12.28
N LEU A 251 4.73 6.34 -11.71
CA LEU A 251 4.58 6.60 -10.27
C LEU A 251 4.72 5.37 -9.38
N VAL A 252 4.44 4.17 -9.90
CA VAL A 252 4.70 2.91 -9.17
C VAL A 252 6.19 2.57 -9.24
N LEU A 253 6.87 2.99 -10.31
CA LEU A 253 8.31 2.81 -10.56
C LEU A 253 9.18 3.98 -10.08
N ALA A 254 8.59 5.05 -9.54
CA ALA A 254 9.30 6.25 -9.09
C ALA A 254 10.16 5.93 -7.87
N ALA A 255 11.47 6.10 -7.98
CA ALA A 255 12.51 5.90 -6.98
C ALA A 255 13.60 6.95 -7.19
#